data_AF-A0A931DEX9-F1
#
_entry.id   AF-A0A931DEX9-F1
#
_cell.length_a   1.000
_cell.length_b   1.000
_cell.length_c   1.000
_cell.angle_alpha   90.00
_cell.angle_beta   90.00
_cell.angle_gamma   90.00
#
_symmetry.space_group_name_H-M   'P 1'
#
loop_
_entity.id
_entity.type
_entity.pdbx_description
1 polymer ?
#
loop_
_entity_poly.entity_id
_entity_poly.type
_entity_poly.pdbx_seq_one_letter_code
_entity_poly.pdbx_strand_id
1 'polypeptide(L)' 'MNDPLIWELEQAAYLHRLRAEFPDFGIVADFRRPIWIAVRGRYLFVKADNGVTLREHLLRISRQ' A
#
# COMPACT_ATOMS: atom_id res chain seq x y z
N MET A 1 -19.20 -7.87 -14.55
CA MET A 1 -17.89 -7.66 -15.20
C MET A 1 -17.32 -6.39 -14.58
N ASN A 2 -16.25 -6.47 -13.78
CA ASN A 2 -15.61 -5.27 -13.24
C ASN A 2 -14.89 -4.56 -14.39
N ASP A 3 -15.15 -3.26 -14.54
CA ASP A 3 -14.42 -2.42 -15.48
C ASP A 3 -12.97 -2.28 -14.98
N PRO A 4 -11.96 -2.71 -15.75
CA PRO A 4 -10.55 -2.61 -15.36
C PRO A 4 -10.12 -1.18 -15.01
N LEU A 5 -10.72 -0.16 -15.63
CA LEU A 5 -10.43 1.24 -15.36
C LEU A 5 -10.93 1.67 -13.98
N ILE A 6 -12.16 1.25 -13.62
CA ILE A 6 -12.72 1.53 -12.29
C ILE A 6 -11.86 0.88 -11.21
N TRP A 7 -11.44 -0.36 -11.44
CA TRP A 7 -10.59 -1.08 -10.50
C TRP A 7 -9.23 -0.37 -10.29
N GLU A 8 -8.55 0.05 -11.36
CA GLU A 8 -7.25 0.73 -11.25
C GLU A 8 -7.38 2.09 -10.54
N LEU A 9 -8.46 2.84 -10.79
CA LEU A 9 -8.77 4.09 -10.10
C LEU A 9 -9.02 3.88 -8.61
N GLU A 10 -9.75 2.83 -8.22
CA GLU A 10 -9.99 2.49 -6.82
C GLU A 10 -8.69 2.13 -6.10
N GLN A 11 -7.82 1.34 -6.73
CA GLN A 11 -6.50 0.99 -6.16
C GLN A 11 -5.61 2.24 -6.03
N ALA A 12 -5.60 3.13 -7.03
CA ALA A 12 -4.86 4.39 -6.97
C ALA A 12 -5.37 5.31 -5.85
N ALA A 13 -6.70 5.43 -5.70
CA ALA A 13 -7.31 6.21 -4.61
C ALA A 13 -6.99 5.60 -3.24
N TYR A 14 -6.94 4.28 -3.14
CA TYR A 14 -6.53 3.58 -1.92
C TYR A 14 -5.05 3.83 -1.59
N LEU A 15 -4.16 3.72 -2.58
CA LEU A 15 -2.73 4.03 -2.43
C LEU A 15 -2.51 5.47 -1.96
N HIS A 16 -3.26 6.43 -2.51
CA HIS A 16 -3.21 7.83 -2.06
C HIS A 16 -3.58 7.97 -0.58
N ARG A 17 -4.68 7.33 -0.14
CA ARG A 17 -5.08 7.32 1.27
C ARG A 17 -4.03 6.67 2.17
N LEU A 18 -3.42 5.57 1.73
CA LEU A 18 -2.37 4.89 2.51
C LEU A 18 -1.15 5.78 2.74
N ARG A 19 -0.72 6.52 1.71
CA ARG A 19 0.39 7.49 1.81
C ARG A 19 0.06 8.63 2.78
N ALA A 20 -1.19 9.08 2.79
CA ALA A 20 -1.64 10.11 3.74
C ALA A 20 -1.71 9.58 5.19
N GLU A 21 -2.09 8.31 5.39
CA GLU A 21 -2.16 7.67 6.71
C GLU A 21 -0.76 7.39 7.29
N PHE A 22 0.23 7.08 6.45
CA PHE A 22 1.60 6.73 6.87
C PHE A 22 2.66 7.59 6.16
N PRO A 23 2.76 8.90 6.47
CA PRO A 23 3.65 9.82 5.75
C PRO A 23 5.14 9.50 5.89
N ASP A 24 5.54 8.77 6.93
CA ASP A 24 6.93 8.33 7.16
C ASP A 24 7.38 7.19 6.23
N PHE A 25 6.44 6.59 5.49
CA PHE A 25 6.70 5.45 4.62
C PHE A 25 6.68 5.86 3.14
N GLY A 26 7.71 5.42 2.41
CA GLY A 26 7.65 5.36 0.96
C GLY A 26 6.78 4.18 0.54
N ILE A 27 5.55 4.45 0.08
CA ILE A 27 4.60 3.41 -0.33
C ILE A 27 4.46 3.41 -1.85
N VAL A 28 4.65 2.25 -2.47
CA VAL A 28 4.46 2.02 -3.90
C VAL A 28 3.61 0.77 -4.12
N ALA A 29 2.86 0.75 -5.22
CA ALA A 29 2.12 -0.42 -5.65
C ALA A 29 2.24 -0.57 -7.17
N ASP A 30 2.37 -1.81 -7.61
CA ASP A 30 2.01 -2.21 -8.96
C ASP A 30 0.60 -2.77 -8.86
N PHE A 31 -0.31 -2.37 -9.76
CA PHE A 31 -1.67 -2.90 -9.78
C PHE A 31 -1.80 -4.03 -10.82
N ARG A 32 -0.95 -4.03 -11.85
CA ARG A 32 -0.94 -5.13 -12.84
C ARG A 32 -0.38 -6.42 -12.27
N ARG A 33 0.36 -6.31 -11.17
CA ARG A 33 0.84 -7.42 -10.34
C ARG A 33 0.35 -7.14 -8.92
N PRO A 34 -0.18 -8.11 -8.16
CA PRO A 34 -0.64 -7.87 -6.78
C PRO A 34 0.59 -7.63 -5.87
N ILE A 35 1.20 -6.44 -5.95
CA ILE A 35 2.43 -6.09 -5.26
C ILE A 35 2.26 -4.71 -4.64
N TRP A 36 2.31 -4.70 -3.32
CA TRP A 36 2.28 -3.50 -2.49
C TRP A 36 3.52 -3.50 -1.61
N ILE A 37 4.25 -2.39 -1.60
CA ILE A 37 5.52 -2.26 -0.88
C ILE A 37 5.51 -0.97 -0.08
N ALA A 38 5.96 -1.05 1.18
CA ALA A 38 6.27 0.09 2.01
C ALA A 38 7.71 0.02 2.52
N VAL A 39 8.41 1.16 2.49
CA VAL A 39 9.77 1.31 3.01
C VAL A 39 9.84 2.46 4.01
N ARG A 40 10.59 2.31 5.10
CA ARG A 40 10.92 3.40 6.04
C ARG A 40 12.40 3.38 6.34
N GLY A 41 13.11 4.40 5.87
CA GLY A 41 14.58 4.47 5.98
C GLY A 41 15.27 3.27 5.31
N ARG A 42 16.37 2.79 5.88
CA ARG A 42 17.17 1.68 5.34
C ARG A 42 16.82 0.30 5.93
N TYR A 43 16.02 0.26 6.99
CA TYR A 43 15.90 -0.94 7.83
C TYR A 43 14.53 -1.60 7.80
N LEU A 44 13.51 -0.92 7.29
CA LEU A 44 12.15 -1.45 7.26
C LEU A 44 11.65 -1.57 5.83
N PHE A 45 11.36 -2.80 5.44
CA PHE A 45 10.77 -3.18 4.17
C PHE A 45 9.59 -4.11 4.43
N VAL A 46 8.42 -3.77 3.91
CA VAL A 46 7.20 -4.57 4.02
C VAL A 46 6.64 -4.78 2.62
N LYS A 47 6.33 -6.02 2.29
CA LYS A 47 5.64 -6.39 1.05
C LYS A 47 4.32 -7.08 1.39
N ALA A 48 3.29 -6.77 0.61
CA ALA A 48 1.99 -7.43 0.66
C ALA A 48 1.46 -7.66 -0.77
N ASP A 49 0.47 -8.52 -0.89
CA ASP A 49 -0.26 -8.82 -2.12
C ASP A 49 -1.33 -7.77 -2.45
N ASN A 50 -1.85 -7.08 -1.43
CA ASN A 50 -2.86 -6.04 -1.56
C ASN A 50 -2.65 -4.90 -0.54
N GLY A 51 -3.34 -3.77 -0.78
CA GLY A 51 -3.23 -2.58 0.08
C GLY A 51 -3.77 -2.76 1.49
N VAL A 52 -4.79 -3.60 1.69
CA VAL A 52 -5.38 -3.86 3.01
C VAL A 52 -4.38 -4.60 3.90
N THR A 53 -3.78 -5.66 3.38
CA THR A 53 -2.75 -6.42 4.08
C THR A 53 -1.52 -5.56 4.36
N LEU A 54 -1.12 -4.69 3.43
CA LEU A 54 -0.05 -3.72 3.70
C LEU A 54 -0.42 -2.80 4.87
N ARG A 55 -1.64 -2.25 4.88
CA ARG A 55 -2.13 -1.39 5.96
C ARG A 55 -2.06 -2.05 7.32
N GLU A 56 -2.51 -3.30 7.43
CA GLU A 56 -2.48 -4.07 8.68
C GLU A 56 -1.05 -4.25 9.20
N HIS A 57 -0.09 -4.55 8.32
CA HIS A 57 1.31 -4.62 8.68
C HIS A 57 1.85 -3.27 9.18
N LEU A 58 1.53 -2.17 8.49
CA LEU A 58 1.95 -0.83 8.89
C LEU A 58 1.35 -0.42 10.25
N LEU A 59 0.06 -0.69 10.49
CA LEU A 59 -0.58 -0.44 11.78
C LEU A 59 0.10 -1.23 12.92
N ARG A 60 0.49 -2.48 12.66
CA ARG A 60 1.19 -3.30 13.66
C ARG A 60 2.57 -2.73 13.98
N ILE A 61 3.28 -2.21 12.98
CA ILE A 61 4.61 -1.62 13.16
C ILE A 61 4.53 -0.27 13.89
N SER A 62 3.58 0.60 13.53
CA SER A 62 3.43 1.93 14.14
C SER A 62 2.93 1.92 15.59
N ARG A 63 2.46 0.77 16.09
CA ARG A 63 2.04 0.58 17.50
C ARG A 63 3.17 0.07 18.40
N GLN A 64 4.33 -0.25 17.83
CA GLN A 64 5.54 -0.64 18.57
C GLN A 64 6.39 0.59 18.86
#